data_AF-A0A742UF24-F1
#
_entry.id   AF-A0A742UF24-F1
#
_cell.length_a   1.000
_cell.length_b   1.000
_cell.length_c   1.000
_cell.angle_alpha   90.00
_cell.angle_beta   90.00
_cell.angle_gamma   90.00
#
_symmetry.space_group_name_H-M   'P 1'
#
loop_
_entity.id
_entity.type
_entity.pdbx_description
1 polymer ?
#
loop_
_entity_poly.entity_id
_entity_poly.type
_entity_poly.pdbx_seq_one_letter_code
_entity_poly.pdbx_strand_id
1 'polypeptide(L)'
;MITHQNLSCRLRPVAFALVLAVGFPSVTEAAVNTATLIAGSASPSCISWRVKGICYWLFCTPFGCTVKTSVKVEHFIPEAVVSVYQDKGKNPWTEMKTVSIASGGVENAISSGLAGLSAGGGQSTAKRPQGGESLLSTRFK
;
A
#
# COMPACT_ATOMS: atom_id res chain seq x y z
N MET A 1 56.38 -10.08 8.30
CA MET A 1 55.22 -9.92 7.39
C MET A 1 54.46 -11.24 7.37
N ILE A 2 53.13 -11.24 7.20
CA ILE A 2 52.17 -12.38 7.26
C ILE A 2 51.39 -12.42 8.59
N THR A 3 50.23 -11.74 8.65
CA THR A 3 49.03 -12.15 9.43
C THR A 3 47.82 -11.20 9.35
N HIS A 4 47.82 -10.10 8.58
CA HIS A 4 46.65 -9.19 8.53
C HIS A 4 45.70 -9.33 7.33
N GLN A 5 46.04 -10.12 6.29
CA GLN A 5 45.23 -10.17 5.05
C GLN A 5 44.14 -11.25 5.00
N ASN A 6 44.13 -12.24 5.91
CA ASN A 6 43.22 -13.38 5.82
C ASN A 6 41.85 -13.18 6.52
N LEU A 7 41.71 -12.16 7.37
CA LEU A 7 40.48 -11.95 8.14
C LEU A 7 39.39 -11.21 7.33
N SER A 8 39.78 -10.31 6.43
CA SER A 8 38.87 -9.45 5.66
C SER A 8 38.15 -10.16 4.50
N CYS A 9 38.70 -11.26 3.97
CA CYS A 9 38.08 -12.00 2.86
C CYS A 9 36.98 -12.96 3.31
N ARG A 10 37.01 -13.48 4.55
CA ARG A 10 36.02 -14.45 5.04
C ARG A 10 34.77 -13.82 5.66
N LEU A 11 34.83 -12.54 6.05
CA LEU A 11 33.67 -11.81 6.60
C LEU A 11 32.65 -11.37 5.54
N ARG A 12 33.10 -11.07 4.31
CA ARG A 12 32.25 -10.60 3.20
C ARG A 12 31.12 -11.57 2.81
N PRO A 13 31.35 -12.88 2.63
CA PRO A 13 30.28 -13.81 2.25
C PRO A 13 29.30 -14.07 3.41
N VAL A 14 29.78 -14.05 4.66
CA VAL A 14 28.95 -14.23 5.85
C VAL A 14 28.02 -13.05 6.09
N ALA A 15 28.53 -11.82 5.92
CA ALA A 15 27.71 -10.61 6.02
C ALA A 15 26.62 -10.54 4.93
N PHE A 16 26.94 -10.97 3.70
CA PHE A 16 25.97 -11.00 2.61
C PHE A 16 24.86 -12.05 2.83
N ALA A 17 25.23 -13.23 3.34
CA ALA A 17 24.28 -14.28 3.69
C ALA A 17 23.36 -13.89 4.87
N LEU A 18 23.90 -13.16 5.85
CA LEU A 18 23.11 -12.71 7.01
C LEU A 18 22.11 -11.60 6.63
N VAL A 19 22.45 -10.71 5.69
CA VAL A 19 21.52 -9.70 5.16
C VAL A 19 20.39 -10.34 4.33
N LEU A 20 20.68 -11.41 3.58
CA LEU A 20 19.65 -12.17 2.85
C LEU A 20 18.70 -12.95 3.76
N ALA A 21 19.15 -13.40 4.94
CA ALA A 21 18.34 -14.17 5.87
C ALA A 21 17.29 -13.35 6.64
N VAL A 22 17.49 -12.04 6.81
CA VAL A 22 16.57 -11.14 7.54
C VAL A 22 15.67 -10.30 6.64
N GLY A 23 15.82 -10.42 5.31
CA GLY A 23 15.25 -9.50 4.33
C GLY A 23 13.90 -9.87 3.71
N PHE A 24 13.28 -10.98 4.09
CA PHE A 24 11.96 -11.33 3.57
C PHE A 24 10.89 -10.77 4.51
N PRO A 25 10.22 -9.64 4.20
CA PRO A 25 8.96 -9.36 4.86
C PRO A 25 8.05 -10.55 4.58
N SER A 26 7.66 -11.26 5.64
CA SER A 26 6.59 -12.23 5.54
C SER A 26 5.41 -11.48 4.93
N VAL A 27 4.99 -11.88 3.73
CA VAL A 27 3.72 -11.45 3.16
C VAL A 27 2.66 -12.16 3.98
N THR A 28 2.44 -11.66 5.19
CA THR A 28 1.27 -12.03 5.95
C THR A 28 0.11 -11.43 5.19
N GLU A 29 -0.77 -12.29 4.68
CA GLU A 29 -2.12 -11.93 4.25
C GLU A 29 -2.90 -11.48 5.50
N ALA A 30 -2.44 -10.41 6.14
CA ALA A 30 -3.08 -9.84 7.30
C ALA A 30 -4.35 -9.18 6.80
N ALA A 31 -5.49 -9.60 7.34
CA ALA A 31 -6.75 -8.91 7.09
C ALA A 31 -6.53 -7.43 7.43
N VAL A 32 -6.66 -6.58 6.42
CA VAL A 32 -6.52 -5.14 6.54
C VAL A 32 -7.84 -4.60 7.05
N ASN A 33 -7.80 -3.56 7.87
CA ASN A 33 -8.99 -2.88 8.35
C ASN A 33 -8.84 -1.37 8.14
N THR A 34 -9.92 -0.64 8.29
CA THR A 34 -9.94 0.81 8.01
C THR A 34 -8.91 1.55 8.88
N ALA A 35 -8.76 1.16 10.15
CA ALA A 35 -7.79 1.79 11.04
C ALA A 35 -6.33 1.55 10.61
N THR A 36 -5.99 0.36 10.11
CA THR A 36 -4.64 0.07 9.61
C THR A 36 -4.35 0.76 8.29
N LEU A 37 -5.35 0.95 7.40
CA LEU A 37 -5.21 1.77 6.20
C LEU A 37 -4.95 3.25 6.54
N ILE A 38 -5.72 3.82 7.49
CA ILE A 38 -5.56 5.21 7.92
C ILE A 38 -4.22 5.41 8.64
N ALA A 39 -3.84 4.47 9.52
CA ALA A 39 -2.54 4.52 10.18
C ALA A 39 -1.37 4.40 9.17
N GLY A 40 -1.54 3.55 8.16
CA GLY A 40 -0.58 3.40 7.06
C GLY A 40 -0.44 4.66 6.22
N SER A 41 -1.55 5.30 5.84
CA SER A 41 -1.55 6.54 5.05
C SER A 41 -1.00 7.74 5.81
N ALA A 42 -1.12 7.76 7.14
CA ALA A 42 -0.52 8.78 8.00
C ALA A 42 1.00 8.60 8.22
N SER A 43 1.57 7.46 7.82
CA SER A 43 2.99 7.19 8.04
C SER A 43 3.89 8.02 7.12
N PRO A 44 4.97 8.66 7.65
CA PRO A 44 5.91 9.46 6.84
C PRO A 44 6.58 8.67 5.70
N SER A 45 6.70 7.35 5.89
CA SER A 45 7.29 6.43 4.90
C SER A 45 6.35 6.17 3.72
N CYS A 46 5.04 6.07 3.96
CA CYS A 46 4.05 5.83 2.90
C CYS A 46 3.81 7.09 2.05
N ILE A 47 3.78 8.25 2.72
CA ILE A 47 3.48 9.54 2.10
C ILE A 47 4.68 10.16 1.36
N SER A 48 5.85 9.48 1.38
CA SER A 48 7.15 9.97 0.90
C SER A 48 7.37 11.45 1.27
N TRP A 49 7.23 11.76 2.56
CA TRP A 49 7.35 13.13 3.03
C TRP A 49 8.75 13.68 2.76
N ARG A 50 8.85 14.77 1.97
CA ARG A 50 10.11 15.43 1.65
C ARG A 50 9.96 16.93 1.84
N VAL A 51 10.96 17.54 2.48
CA VAL A 51 11.10 19.00 2.46
C VAL A 51 11.67 19.40 1.10
N LYS A 52 10.89 20.14 0.31
CA LYS A 52 11.34 20.69 -0.98
C LYS A 52 12.14 21.97 -0.81
N GLY A 53 11.89 22.72 0.27
CA GLY A 53 12.57 23.96 0.55
C GLY A 53 11.89 24.78 1.62
N ILE A 54 12.27 26.05 1.70
CA ILE A 54 11.75 27.03 2.65
C ILE A 54 11.18 28.21 1.87
N CYS A 55 10.03 28.71 2.31
CA CYS A 55 9.39 29.89 1.78
C CYS A 55 9.50 31.01 2.81
N TYR A 56 9.94 32.18 2.37
CA TYR A 56 9.91 33.38 3.18
C TYR A 56 8.66 34.19 2.82
N TRP A 57 7.95 34.67 3.83
CA TRP A 57 6.82 35.57 3.66
C TRP A 57 6.92 36.73 4.64
N LEU A 58 6.47 37.91 4.23
CA LEU A 58 6.46 39.09 5.08
C LEU A 58 5.14 39.12 5.87
N PHE A 59 5.23 39.14 7.19
CA PHE A 59 4.10 39.38 8.07
C PHE A 59 4.19 40.78 8.67
N CYS A 60 3.28 41.66 8.29
CA CYS A 60 3.22 43.02 8.81
C CYS A 60 2.08 43.19 9.82
N THR A 61 2.41 43.80 10.95
CA THR A 61 1.46 44.33 11.93
C THR A 61 1.58 45.87 11.93
N PRO A 62 0.63 46.62 12.49
CA PRO A 62 0.73 48.08 12.57
C PRO A 62 1.97 48.60 13.35
N PHE A 63 2.68 47.73 14.07
CA PHE A 63 3.91 48.06 14.81
C PHE A 63 5.19 47.68 14.05
N GLY A 64 5.10 47.02 12.90
CA GLY A 64 6.24 46.67 12.06
C GLY A 64 6.05 45.39 11.23
N CYS A 65 7.01 45.13 10.34
CA CYS A 65 7.04 43.94 9.49
C CYS A 65 8.12 42.96 9.91
N THR A 66 7.83 41.66 9.88
CA THR A 66 8.76 40.59 10.19
C THR A 66 8.74 39.53 9.10
N VAL A 67 9.91 39.08 8.65
CA VAL A 67 10.01 37.94 7.73
C VAL A 67 9.75 36.66 8.52
N LYS A 68 8.76 35.89 8.08
CA LYS A 68 8.41 34.58 8.61
C LYS A 68 8.84 33.50 7.61
N THR A 69 9.34 32.40 8.15
CA THR A 69 9.81 31.26 7.36
C THR A 69 8.83 30.12 7.52
N SER A 70 8.36 29.57 6.40
CA SER A 70 7.50 28.39 6.36
C SER A 70 8.20 27.29 5.56
N VAL A 71 8.05 26.03 5.99
CA VAL A 71 8.64 24.89 5.28
C VAL A 71 7.72 24.49 4.12
N LYS A 72 8.27 24.38 2.92
CA LYS A 72 7.56 23.82 1.76
C LYS A 72 7.76 22.31 1.75
N VAL A 73 6.69 21.58 2.00
CA VAL A 73 6.66 20.12 2.00
C VAL A 73 6.04 19.62 0.70
N GLU A 74 6.62 18.56 0.13
CA GLU A 74 5.95 17.69 -0.83
C GLU A 74 5.60 16.40 -0.09
N HIS A 75 4.35 15.99 -0.21
CA HIS A 75 3.93 14.67 0.22
C HIS A 75 2.97 14.11 -0.84
N PHE A 76 2.89 12.78 -0.93
CA PHE A 76 1.93 12.07 -1.76
C PHE A 76 0.98 11.24 -0.87
N ILE A 77 -0.26 11.69 -0.63
CA ILE A 77 -1.27 10.87 0.06
C ILE A 77 -1.99 10.05 -1.00
N PRO A 78 -2.11 8.72 -0.83
CA PRO A 78 -3.05 7.96 -1.62
C PRO A 78 -4.49 8.33 -1.19
N GLU A 79 -5.19 9.07 -2.06
CA GLU A 79 -6.62 9.42 -1.88
C GLU A 79 -7.56 8.23 -2.13
N ALA A 80 -7.04 7.15 -2.73
CA ALA A 80 -7.81 5.96 -3.09
C ALA A 80 -7.05 4.67 -2.79
N VAL A 81 -7.78 3.66 -2.33
CA VAL A 81 -7.31 2.29 -2.14
C VAL A 81 -8.01 1.39 -3.14
N VAL A 82 -7.24 0.66 -3.95
CA VAL A 82 -7.77 -0.28 -4.94
C VAL A 82 -7.48 -1.70 -4.47
N SER A 83 -8.50 -2.54 -4.36
CA SER A 83 -8.37 -3.96 -4.00
C SER A 83 -8.80 -4.82 -5.18
N VAL A 84 -7.89 -5.66 -5.70
CA VAL A 84 -8.17 -6.63 -6.77
C VAL A 84 -8.22 -8.03 -6.17
N TYR A 85 -9.34 -8.72 -6.34
CA TYR A 85 -9.58 -10.06 -5.80
C TYR A 85 -10.41 -10.87 -6.80
N GLN A 86 -10.22 -12.19 -6.81
CA GLN A 86 -10.86 -13.08 -7.78
C GLN A 86 -12.28 -13.47 -7.37
N ASP A 87 -12.49 -13.74 -6.08
CA ASP A 87 -13.74 -14.27 -5.55
C ASP A 87 -14.39 -13.29 -4.57
N LYS A 88 -15.73 -13.28 -4.56
CA LYS A 88 -16.52 -12.49 -3.59
C LYS A 88 -16.20 -12.93 -2.17
N GLY A 89 -16.10 -11.97 -1.25
CA GLY A 89 -15.75 -12.25 0.14
C GLY A 89 -14.28 -12.61 0.36
N LYS A 90 -13.42 -12.51 -0.66
CA LYS A 90 -11.95 -12.66 -0.51
C LYS A 90 -11.21 -11.32 -0.50
N ASN A 91 -11.90 -10.21 -0.31
CA ASN A 91 -11.23 -8.94 -0.06
C ASN A 91 -10.51 -9.00 1.30
N PRO A 92 -9.19 -8.76 1.36
CA PRO A 92 -8.45 -8.72 2.63
C PRO A 92 -8.88 -7.54 3.51
N TRP A 93 -9.51 -6.50 2.95
CA TRP A 93 -10.14 -5.43 3.71
C TRP A 93 -11.44 -5.94 4.35
N THR A 94 -11.39 -6.16 5.66
CA THR A 94 -12.43 -6.80 6.48
C THR A 94 -13.80 -6.16 6.29
N GLU A 95 -13.88 -4.83 6.30
CA GLU A 95 -15.12 -4.08 6.14
C GLU A 95 -15.64 -4.16 4.70
N MET A 96 -14.76 -4.17 3.70
CA MET A 96 -15.15 -4.29 2.29
C MET A 96 -15.50 -5.73 1.88
N LYS A 97 -15.12 -6.72 2.70
CA LYS A 97 -15.47 -8.13 2.47
C LYS A 97 -16.98 -8.34 2.44
N THR A 98 -17.72 -7.77 3.39
CA THR A 98 -19.19 -7.88 3.43
C THR A 98 -19.84 -7.19 2.24
N VAL A 99 -19.32 -6.01 1.86
CA VAL A 99 -19.76 -5.27 0.67
C VAL A 99 -19.52 -6.08 -0.61
N SER A 100 -18.37 -6.77 -0.71
CA SER A 100 -18.05 -7.62 -1.86
C SER A 100 -18.96 -8.85 -2.00
N ILE A 101 -19.56 -9.31 -0.89
CA ILE A 101 -20.55 -10.39 -0.90
C ILE A 101 -21.91 -9.85 -1.38
N ALA A 102 -22.29 -8.67 -0.90
CA ALA A 102 -23.56 -8.01 -1.22
C ALA A 102 -23.60 -7.38 -2.64
N SER A 103 -22.46 -7.23 -3.31
CA SER A 103 -22.34 -6.59 -4.64
C SER A 103 -23.00 -7.36 -5.79
N GLY A 104 -23.58 -8.55 -5.53
CA GLY A 104 -24.29 -9.34 -6.53
C GLY A 104 -25.70 -8.86 -6.90
N GLY A 105 -26.17 -7.73 -6.36
CA GLY A 105 -27.49 -7.20 -6.67
C GLY A 105 -28.64 -8.01 -6.03
N VAL A 106 -29.86 -7.49 -6.15
CA VAL A 106 -31.06 -8.13 -5.59
C VAL A 106 -31.40 -9.42 -6.34
N GLU A 107 -31.06 -9.51 -7.63
CA GLU A 107 -31.26 -10.71 -8.47
C GLU A 107 -30.53 -11.94 -7.92
N ASN A 108 -29.34 -11.77 -7.33
CA ASN A 108 -28.60 -12.86 -6.69
C ASN A 108 -29.24 -13.30 -5.37
N ALA A 109 -29.80 -12.36 -4.61
CA ALA A 109 -30.49 -12.68 -3.35
C ALA A 109 -31.79 -13.45 -3.61
N ILE A 110 -32.56 -13.06 -4.64
CA ILE A 110 -33.81 -13.73 -5.01
C ILE A 110 -33.51 -15.12 -5.59
N SER A 111 -32.49 -15.25 -6.44
CA SER A 111 -32.09 -16.54 -7.02
C SER A 111 -31.56 -17.52 -5.96
N SER A 112 -30.78 -17.03 -4.98
CA SER A 112 -30.27 -17.84 -3.88
C SER A 112 -31.34 -18.20 -2.85
N GLY A 113 -32.31 -17.32 -2.61
CA GLY A 113 -33.37 -17.51 -1.61
C GLY A 113 -34.55 -18.34 -2.09
N LEU A 114 -34.95 -18.21 -3.37
CA LEU A 114 -36.15 -18.86 -3.91
C LEU A 114 -35.82 -20.05 -4.82
N ALA A 115 -34.78 -19.95 -5.64
CA ALA A 115 -34.45 -20.99 -6.61
C ALA A 115 -33.33 -21.93 -6.14
N GLY A 116 -32.67 -21.65 -5.01
CA GLY A 116 -31.49 -22.39 -4.56
C GLY A 116 -30.30 -22.30 -5.54
N LEU A 117 -30.38 -21.38 -6.51
CA LEU A 117 -29.38 -21.17 -7.54
C LEU A 117 -28.49 -20.02 -7.09
N SER A 118 -27.23 -20.30 -6.78
CA SER A 118 -26.23 -19.25 -6.65
C SER A 118 -25.98 -18.69 -8.05
N ALA A 119 -26.70 -17.63 -8.42
CA ALA A 119 -26.42 -16.87 -9.63
C ALA A 119 -25.04 -16.22 -9.44
N GLY A 120 -23.99 -16.92 -9.87
CA GLY A 120 -22.59 -16.53 -9.75
C GLY A 120 -22.20 -15.37 -10.67
N GLY A 121 -22.94 -14.25 -10.62
CA GLY A 121 -22.53 -13.00 -11.26
C GLY A 121 -21.37 -12.38 -10.50
N GLY A 122 -20.12 -12.74 -10.86
CA GLY A 122 -18.93 -12.10 -10.31
C GLY A 122 -17.68 -12.96 -10.21
N GLN A 123 -17.65 -14.18 -10.75
CA GLN A 123 -16.38 -14.90 -10.87
C GLN A 123 -15.58 -14.31 -12.02
N SER A 124 -14.66 -13.40 -11.69
CA SER A 124 -13.67 -12.90 -12.63
C SER A 124 -12.75 -14.06 -13.00
N THR A 125 -13.04 -14.74 -14.11
CA THR A 125 -12.07 -15.64 -14.72
C THR A 125 -10.93 -14.77 -15.24
N ALA A 126 -9.89 -14.61 -14.43
CA ALA A 126 -8.70 -13.87 -14.84
C ALA A 126 -8.15 -14.51 -16.12
N LYS A 127 -8.31 -13.83 -17.26
CA LYS A 127 -7.63 -14.16 -18.51
C LYS A 127 -6.15 -13.77 -18.36
N ARG A 128 -5.42 -14.48 -17.49
CA ARG A 128 -3.99 -14.25 -17.28
C ARG A 128 -3.22 -14.99 -18.39
N PRO A 129 -2.35 -14.32 -19.16
CA PRO A 129 -1.32 -15.03 -19.91
C PRO A 129 -0.40 -15.70 -18.89
N GLN A 130 -0.24 -17.03 -18.96
CA GLN A 130 0.69 -17.74 -18.08
C GLN A 130 2.11 -17.16 -18.31
N GLY A 131 2.64 -16.41 -17.34
CA GLY A 131 4.03 -15.96 -17.35
C GLY A 131 4.32 -14.48 -17.06
N GLY A 132 3.33 -13.62 -16.83
CA GLY A 132 3.56 -12.19 -16.54
C GLY A 132 3.00 -11.73 -15.19
N GLU A 133 3.80 -11.04 -14.38
CA GLU A 133 3.34 -10.26 -13.23
C GLU A 133 2.55 -9.06 -13.76
N SER A 134 1.23 -9.05 -13.56
CA SER A 134 0.37 -8.00 -14.11
C SER A 134 0.36 -6.82 -13.14
N LEU A 135 1.30 -5.90 -13.30
CA LEU A 135 1.22 -4.59 -12.66
C LEU A 135 0.02 -3.83 -13.25
N LEU A 136 -1.09 -3.79 -12.51
CA LEU A 136 -2.23 -2.94 -12.83
C LEU A 136 -1.82 -1.48 -12.61
N SER A 137 -1.27 -0.84 -13.63
CA SER A 137 -0.93 0.59 -13.59
C SER A 137 -2.20 1.40 -13.87
N THR A 138 -3.03 1.60 -12.86
CA THR A 138 -4.11 2.58 -12.91
C THR A 138 -3.53 3.96 -12.57
N ARG A 139 -3.32 4.80 -13.59
CA ARG A 139 -3.00 6.23 -13.44
C ARG A 139 -4.28 6.97 -13.09
N PHE A 140 -4.49 7.24 -11.80
CA PHE A 140 -5.47 8.22 -11.35
C PHE A 140 -4.94 9.61 -11.71
N LYS A 141 -5.73 10.38 -12.47
CA LYS A 141 -5.36 11.69 -13.01
C LYS A 141 -5.84 12.81 -12.09
#